data_AF-A0A7C1G582-F1
#
_entry.id   AF-A0A7C1G582-F1
#
_cell.length_a   1.000
_cell.length_b   1.000
_cell.length_c   1.000
_cell.angle_alpha   90.00
_cell.angle_beta   90.00
_cell.angle_gamma   90.00
#
_symmetry.space_group_name_H-M   'P 1'
#
loop_
_entity.id
_entity.type
_entity.pdbx_description
1 polymer ?
#
loop_
_entity_poly.entity_id
_entity_poly.type
_entity_poly.pdbx_seq_one_letter_code
_entity_poly.pdbx_strand_id
1 'polypeptide(L)'
;MSCFTYFPHKMDYRSCKNILLLLGVLLIFGFSPRPCAGAGLNLHDISVAQTLKFYRQVPHLSSEELAYGRKIVAGLGYNAQRVFRKMCLMPGINFAKCKETWTSLRGPKLSYAQVLAFEKWSSLPAVTSDLGLKALRAIRTMGYEACRSFRRYCGLPKMTPDCALKTILLLNRFDDAQNRAAQGLFAVAGMNAVQALDSLGIIARFHDHQARAAGAFAGVAGMNVGMLDDALPLIRQMSRDDAWNAGTLFLSPAMTREEAWFWLVAYFANPPAVREKQFFHSLGPERRMTLLRAFYDGGEELVWRINNLHAITDRFGFEISAAELSRYSAKQLQKRFEQLSPQIRFGFGSRFYPLLATGRKGGMIAVLRRATAADRVATARNLTSTNIYALLAQGSELYDSSFRDILAPILRQSIEKRFSGNLLEFLHAADPGNLLVSSFIVSLAQKGKLTAF
;
A
#
# COMPACT_ATOMS: atom_id res chain seq x y z
N MET A 1 44.62 12.15 -13.98
CA MET A 1 45.78 11.89 -14.85
C MET A 1 45.67 10.46 -15.37
N SER A 2 45.45 10.35 -16.68
CA SER A 2 45.78 9.28 -17.65
C SER A 2 45.48 7.79 -17.37
N CYS A 3 44.46 7.32 -18.12
CA CYS A 3 44.44 6.15 -19.03
C CYS A 3 44.95 4.77 -18.58
N PHE A 4 44.07 3.77 -18.66
CA PHE A 4 44.26 2.63 -19.57
C PHE A 4 42.92 2.12 -20.12
N THR A 5 42.94 1.88 -21.43
CA THR A 5 41.87 1.51 -22.35
C THR A 5 41.73 -0.01 -22.51
N TYR A 6 40.51 -0.52 -22.66
CA TYR A 6 40.24 -1.77 -23.39
C TYR A 6 38.86 -1.72 -24.08
N PHE A 7 38.88 -1.77 -25.42
CA PHE A 7 37.79 -2.08 -26.37
C PHE A 7 38.51 -2.57 -27.65
N PRO A 8 37.95 -3.44 -28.53
CA PRO A 8 36.64 -3.19 -29.16
C PRO A 8 35.79 -4.42 -29.56
N HIS A 9 34.48 -4.21 -29.71
CA HIS A 9 33.68 -4.86 -30.75
C HIS A 9 33.04 -3.76 -31.60
N LYS A 10 33.35 -3.75 -32.90
CA LYS A 10 32.93 -2.77 -33.90
C LYS A 10 31.41 -2.88 -34.15
N MET A 11 30.66 -1.79 -33.95
CA MET A 11 29.40 -1.56 -34.67
C MET A 11 29.67 -0.71 -35.91
N ASP A 12 29.16 -1.19 -37.04
CA ASP A 12 29.37 -0.65 -38.37
C ASP A 12 28.53 0.62 -38.61
N TYR A 13 29.20 1.78 -38.70
CA TYR A 13 28.60 3.11 -38.80
C TYR A 13 28.17 3.49 -40.23
N ARG A 14 28.13 2.54 -41.18
CA ARG A 14 27.71 2.80 -42.58
C ARG A 14 26.22 2.60 -42.83
N SER A 15 25.50 1.82 -42.02
CA SER A 15 24.06 1.55 -42.24
C SER A 15 23.13 2.68 -41.77
N CYS A 16 23.57 3.57 -40.88
CA CYS A 16 22.72 4.67 -40.38
C CYS A 16 22.63 5.87 -41.34
N LYS A 17 23.60 6.06 -42.24
CA LYS A 17 23.60 7.19 -43.19
C LYS A 17 22.62 7.00 -44.35
N ASN A 18 22.41 5.75 -44.79
CA ASN A 18 21.48 5.44 -45.87
C ASN A 18 20.02 5.43 -45.41
N ILE A 19 19.75 5.13 -44.13
CA ILE A 19 18.39 5.16 -43.55
C ILE A 19 17.92 6.61 -43.32
N LEU A 20 18.81 7.52 -42.90
CA LEU A 20 18.46 8.94 -42.74
C LEU A 20 18.26 9.66 -44.08
N LEU A 21 18.97 9.25 -45.14
CA LEU A 21 18.77 9.82 -46.49
C LEU A 21 17.48 9.31 -47.15
N LEU A 22 17.07 8.06 -46.89
CA LEU A 22 15.78 7.51 -47.34
C LEU A 22 14.58 8.17 -46.62
N LEU A 23 14.72 8.51 -45.34
CA LEU A 23 13.72 9.27 -44.58
C LEU A 23 13.61 10.73 -45.03
N GLY A 24 14.72 11.34 -45.47
CA GLY A 24 14.73 12.72 -46.00
C GLY A 24 14.09 12.86 -47.38
N VAL A 25 14.21 11.86 -48.26
CA VAL A 25 13.67 11.90 -49.63
C VAL A 25 12.17 11.54 -49.66
N LEU A 26 11.68 10.70 -48.74
CA LEU A 26 10.24 10.40 -48.60
C LEU A 26 9.42 11.57 -48.03
N LEU A 27 10.06 12.58 -47.44
CA LEU A 27 9.40 13.77 -46.89
C LEU A 27 9.26 14.93 -47.89
N ILE A 28 9.89 14.86 -49.07
CA ILE A 28 9.96 16.00 -50.00
C ILE A 28 9.18 15.77 -51.31
N PHE A 29 8.76 14.55 -51.64
CA PHE A 29 7.94 14.30 -52.83
C PHE A 29 6.57 13.70 -52.50
N GLY A 30 5.57 14.58 -52.45
CA GLY A 30 4.27 14.31 -53.08
C GLY A 30 3.18 13.68 -52.22
N PHE A 31 2.62 14.45 -51.29
CA PHE A 31 1.16 14.47 -51.09
C PHE A 31 0.72 15.91 -50.79
N SER A 32 0.29 16.62 -51.82
CA SER A 32 -0.55 17.80 -51.64
C SER A 32 -1.75 17.38 -50.77
N PRO A 33 -2.07 18.10 -49.69
CA PRO A 33 -3.27 17.81 -48.92
C PRO A 33 -4.46 18.19 -49.80
N ARG A 34 -4.97 17.21 -50.57
CA ARG A 34 -6.39 17.23 -50.88
C ARG A 34 -7.10 17.26 -49.54
N PRO A 35 -8.09 18.14 -49.31
CA PRO A 35 -8.94 18.05 -48.14
C PRO A 35 -9.76 16.78 -48.28
N CYS A 36 -9.16 15.64 -47.93
CA CYS A 36 -9.92 14.50 -47.49
C CYS A 36 -10.62 15.01 -46.25
N ALA A 37 -11.93 15.24 -46.38
CA ALA A 37 -12.83 15.33 -45.26
C ALA A 37 -12.62 14.07 -44.43
N GLY A 38 -11.70 14.15 -43.47
CA GLY A 38 -11.58 13.17 -42.42
C GLY A 38 -12.88 13.26 -41.66
N ALA A 39 -13.81 12.37 -41.97
CA ALA A 39 -14.92 12.08 -41.09
C ALA A 39 -14.28 11.70 -39.76
N GLY A 40 -14.18 12.69 -38.85
CA GLY A 40 -13.94 12.43 -37.46
C GLY A 40 -15.09 11.55 -37.03
N LEU A 41 -14.86 10.23 -37.04
CA LEU A 41 -15.74 9.24 -36.46
C LEU A 41 -15.91 9.67 -35.01
N ASN A 42 -17.00 10.40 -34.75
CA ASN A 42 -17.26 11.00 -33.46
C ASN A 42 -17.44 9.83 -32.49
N LEU A 43 -16.42 9.54 -31.68
CA LEU A 43 -16.40 8.40 -30.76
C LEU A 43 -17.64 8.39 -29.85
N HIS A 44 -18.17 9.58 -29.57
CA HIS A 44 -19.45 9.76 -28.89
C HIS A 44 -20.62 9.16 -29.68
N ASP A 45 -20.76 9.46 -30.95
CA ASP A 45 -21.87 9.00 -31.80
C ASP A 45 -21.80 7.49 -32.03
N ILE A 46 -20.60 6.92 -32.15
CA ILE A 46 -20.39 5.46 -32.18
C ILE A 46 -20.88 4.83 -30.87
N SER A 47 -20.48 5.41 -29.74
CA SER A 47 -20.86 4.92 -28.41
C SER A 47 -22.38 4.99 -28.18
N VAL A 48 -23.02 6.09 -28.62
CA VAL A 48 -24.48 6.27 -28.57
C VAL A 48 -25.17 5.24 -29.46
N ALA A 49 -24.75 5.10 -30.72
CA ALA A 49 -25.32 4.13 -31.66
C ALA A 49 -25.20 2.69 -31.13
N GLN A 50 -24.05 2.34 -30.56
CA GLN A 50 -23.85 1.05 -29.91
C GLN A 50 -24.80 0.86 -28.72
N THR A 51 -24.97 1.87 -27.89
CA THR A 51 -25.87 1.80 -26.72
C THR A 51 -27.33 1.64 -27.14
N LEU A 52 -27.76 2.33 -28.20
CA LEU A 52 -29.10 2.18 -28.76
C LEU A 52 -29.34 0.79 -29.35
N LYS A 53 -28.30 0.13 -29.90
CA LYS A 53 -28.39 -1.26 -30.34
C LYS A 53 -28.78 -2.20 -29.19
N PHE A 54 -28.20 -2.01 -28.00
CA PHE A 54 -28.56 -2.79 -26.81
C PHE A 54 -29.95 -2.41 -26.28
N TYR A 55 -30.29 -1.12 -26.25
CA TYR A 55 -31.61 -0.69 -25.77
C TYR A 55 -32.77 -1.28 -26.59
N ARG A 56 -32.61 -1.40 -27.91
CA ARG A 56 -33.60 -2.04 -28.80
C ARG A 56 -33.85 -3.52 -28.48
N GLN A 57 -32.97 -4.17 -27.72
CA GLN A 57 -33.13 -5.58 -27.32
C GLN A 57 -33.96 -5.72 -26.05
N VAL A 58 -34.33 -4.62 -25.37
CA VAL A 58 -35.23 -4.67 -24.21
C VAL A 58 -36.61 -5.16 -24.67
N PRO A 59 -37.20 -6.19 -24.01
CA PRO A 59 -38.48 -6.75 -24.42
C PRO A 59 -39.63 -5.73 -24.38
N HIS A 60 -40.57 -5.87 -25.32
CA HIS A 60 -41.86 -5.17 -25.36
C HIS A 60 -41.81 -3.63 -25.39
N LEU A 61 -40.74 -3.02 -25.91
CA LEU A 61 -40.68 -1.57 -26.08
C LEU A 61 -41.65 -1.08 -27.15
N SER A 62 -42.44 -0.05 -26.83
CA SER A 62 -43.25 0.68 -27.81
C SER A 62 -42.40 1.63 -28.66
N SER A 63 -42.94 2.09 -29.79
CA SER A 63 -42.30 3.10 -30.65
C SER A 63 -42.02 4.41 -29.89
N GLU A 64 -42.93 4.81 -29.01
CA GLU A 64 -42.78 6.00 -28.17
C GLU A 64 -41.68 5.82 -27.12
N GLU A 65 -41.62 4.66 -26.47
CA GLU A 65 -40.58 4.31 -25.49
C GLU A 65 -39.20 4.25 -26.14
N LEU A 66 -39.11 3.75 -27.38
CA LEU A 66 -37.89 3.77 -28.19
C LEU A 66 -37.46 5.20 -28.54
N ALA A 67 -38.41 6.07 -28.91
CA ALA A 67 -38.13 7.48 -29.19
C ALA A 67 -37.68 8.23 -27.92
N TYR A 68 -38.32 7.95 -26.78
CA TYR A 68 -37.95 8.51 -25.49
C TYR A 68 -36.52 8.12 -25.09
N GLY A 69 -36.22 6.81 -25.06
CA GLY A 69 -34.90 6.32 -24.68
C GLY A 69 -33.77 6.83 -25.58
N ARG A 70 -34.04 7.05 -26.88
CA ARG A 70 -33.09 7.69 -27.81
C ARG A 70 -32.61 9.07 -27.34
N LYS A 71 -33.55 9.92 -26.90
CA LYS A 71 -33.23 11.26 -26.38
C LYS A 71 -32.41 11.17 -25.09
N ILE A 72 -32.72 10.20 -24.22
CA ILE A 72 -32.00 10.03 -22.95
C ILE A 72 -30.57 9.55 -23.19
N VAL A 73 -30.38 8.51 -24.01
CA VAL A 73 -29.06 7.90 -24.27
C VAL A 73 -28.09 8.89 -24.92
N ALA A 74 -28.57 9.77 -25.80
CA ALA A 74 -27.75 10.82 -26.42
C ALA A 74 -27.14 11.80 -25.39
N GLY A 75 -27.79 11.99 -24.23
CA GLY A 75 -27.29 12.84 -23.15
C GLY A 75 -26.49 12.10 -22.06
N LEU A 76 -26.32 10.78 -22.15
CA LEU A 76 -25.53 10.03 -21.17
C LEU A 76 -24.04 10.14 -21.49
N GLY A 77 -23.19 10.36 -20.48
CA GLY A 77 -21.74 10.25 -20.65
C GLY A 77 -21.29 8.80 -20.93
N TYR A 78 -20.11 8.64 -21.52
CA TYR A 78 -19.57 7.33 -21.96
C TYR A 78 -19.64 6.22 -20.88
N ASN A 79 -19.22 6.52 -19.65
CA ASN A 79 -19.27 5.57 -18.53
C ASN A 79 -20.70 5.14 -18.17
N ALA A 80 -21.64 6.08 -18.20
CA ALA A 80 -23.05 5.78 -17.97
C ALA A 80 -23.63 4.93 -19.11
N GLN A 81 -23.26 5.22 -20.36
CA GLN A 81 -23.65 4.41 -21.51
C GLN A 81 -23.16 2.96 -21.38
N ARG A 82 -21.92 2.73 -20.95
CA ARG A 82 -21.38 1.37 -20.71
C ARG A 82 -22.17 0.59 -19.68
N VAL A 83 -22.47 1.20 -18.53
CA VAL A 83 -23.31 0.57 -17.50
C VAL A 83 -24.71 0.28 -18.03
N PHE A 84 -25.31 1.22 -18.76
CA PHE A 84 -26.65 1.04 -19.33
C PHE A 84 -26.70 -0.12 -20.33
N ARG A 85 -25.67 -0.31 -21.17
CA ARG A 85 -25.58 -1.48 -22.07
C ARG A 85 -25.65 -2.79 -21.30
N LYS A 86 -24.94 -2.91 -20.18
CA LYS A 86 -24.99 -4.09 -19.32
C LYS A 86 -26.37 -4.30 -18.72
N MET A 87 -27.03 -3.23 -18.25
CA MET A 87 -28.40 -3.30 -17.72
C MET A 87 -29.42 -3.78 -18.76
N CYS A 88 -29.28 -3.36 -20.03
CA CYS A 88 -30.18 -3.78 -21.11
C CYS A 88 -30.13 -5.29 -21.40
N LEU A 89 -29.05 -5.97 -21.01
CA LEU A 89 -28.87 -7.41 -21.21
C LEU A 89 -29.38 -8.25 -20.03
N MET A 90 -29.80 -7.63 -18.92
CA MET A 90 -30.15 -8.36 -17.71
C MET A 90 -31.58 -8.91 -17.78
N PRO A 91 -31.82 -10.15 -17.31
CA PRO A 91 -33.15 -10.69 -17.12
C PRO A 91 -34.09 -9.77 -16.34
N GLY A 92 -35.35 -9.71 -16.78
CA GLY A 92 -36.41 -8.90 -16.18
C GLY A 92 -36.32 -7.40 -16.47
N ILE A 93 -35.41 -6.96 -17.36
CA ILE A 93 -35.34 -5.57 -17.81
C ILE A 93 -36.60 -5.20 -18.62
N ASN A 94 -37.12 -4.00 -18.40
CA ASN A 94 -38.24 -3.40 -19.12
C ASN A 94 -38.11 -1.87 -19.13
N PHE A 95 -39.02 -1.17 -19.80
CA PHE A 95 -38.96 0.29 -19.90
C PHE A 95 -38.97 1.02 -18.53
N ALA A 96 -39.74 0.54 -17.57
CA ALA A 96 -39.78 1.11 -16.22
C ALA A 96 -38.39 1.04 -15.54
N LYS A 97 -37.75 -0.12 -15.59
CA LYS A 97 -36.39 -0.31 -15.06
C LYS A 97 -35.33 0.46 -15.84
N CYS A 98 -35.50 0.64 -17.15
CA CYS A 98 -34.65 1.54 -17.93
C CYS A 98 -34.75 2.99 -17.40
N LYS A 99 -35.97 3.49 -17.12
CA LYS A 99 -36.17 4.82 -16.51
C LYS A 99 -35.47 4.94 -15.16
N GLU A 100 -35.63 3.97 -14.28
CA GLU A 100 -34.92 3.97 -12.97
C GLU A 100 -33.39 3.97 -13.12
N THR A 101 -32.89 3.22 -14.10
CA THR A 101 -31.46 3.17 -14.41
C THR A 101 -30.99 4.53 -14.89
N TRP A 102 -31.71 5.18 -15.80
CA TRP A 102 -31.36 6.51 -16.30
C TRP A 102 -31.35 7.56 -15.19
N THR A 103 -32.34 7.55 -14.30
CA THR A 103 -32.36 8.42 -13.12
C THR A 103 -31.10 8.22 -12.27
N SER A 104 -30.69 6.96 -12.05
CA SER A 104 -29.48 6.64 -11.31
C SER A 104 -28.19 7.04 -12.04
N LEU A 105 -28.20 7.06 -13.37
CA LEU A 105 -27.04 7.38 -14.21
C LEU A 105 -26.87 8.87 -14.51
N ARG A 106 -27.95 9.66 -14.41
CA ARG A 106 -27.94 11.12 -14.56
C ARG A 106 -27.34 11.86 -13.36
N GLY A 107 -27.16 11.18 -12.23
CA GLY A 107 -26.48 11.73 -11.05
C GLY A 107 -24.98 11.95 -11.25
N PRO A 108 -24.18 12.06 -10.17
CA PRO A 108 -22.73 12.23 -10.25
C PRO A 108 -22.07 11.24 -11.21
N LYS A 109 -21.06 11.71 -11.96
CA LYS A 109 -20.36 10.90 -12.97
C LYS A 109 -19.73 9.66 -12.33
N LEU A 110 -19.95 8.50 -12.93
CA LEU A 110 -19.28 7.25 -12.56
C LEU A 110 -17.79 7.32 -12.90
N SER A 111 -16.94 6.95 -11.95
CA SER A 111 -15.52 6.76 -12.23
C SER A 111 -15.29 5.52 -13.11
N TYR A 112 -14.16 5.47 -13.81
CA TYR A 112 -13.81 4.31 -14.62
C TYR A 112 -13.71 3.03 -13.77
N ALA A 113 -13.16 3.12 -12.55
CA ALA A 113 -13.07 1.98 -11.63
C ALA A 113 -14.44 1.43 -11.22
N GLN A 114 -15.42 2.32 -11.00
CA GLN A 114 -16.80 1.94 -10.68
C GLN A 114 -17.49 1.25 -11.87
N VAL A 115 -17.25 1.71 -13.10
CA VAL A 115 -17.76 1.03 -14.30
C VAL A 115 -17.18 -0.38 -14.42
N LEU A 116 -15.87 -0.55 -14.23
CA LEU A 116 -15.25 -1.87 -14.29
C LEU A 116 -15.72 -2.81 -13.17
N ALA A 117 -16.00 -2.26 -11.98
CA ALA A 117 -16.61 -3.00 -10.88
C ALA A 117 -18.01 -3.49 -11.25
N PHE A 118 -18.84 -2.62 -11.82
CA PHE A 118 -20.18 -2.97 -12.26
C PHE A 118 -20.16 -4.01 -13.39
N GLU A 119 -19.28 -3.85 -14.38
CA GLU A 119 -19.14 -4.81 -15.48
C GLU A 119 -18.68 -6.18 -14.99
N LYS A 120 -17.76 -6.23 -14.02
CA LYS A 120 -17.31 -7.50 -13.45
C LYS A 120 -18.42 -8.16 -12.63
N TRP A 121 -19.13 -7.42 -11.79
CA TRP A 121 -20.26 -7.94 -11.02
C TRP A 121 -21.42 -8.40 -11.92
N SER A 122 -21.75 -7.64 -12.96
CA SER A 122 -22.83 -7.99 -13.90
C SER A 122 -22.51 -9.21 -14.78
N SER A 123 -21.24 -9.64 -14.83
CA SER A 123 -20.84 -10.89 -15.49
C SER A 123 -21.05 -12.14 -14.63
N LEU A 124 -21.47 -11.99 -13.37
CA LEU A 124 -21.81 -13.12 -12.50
C LEU A 124 -23.08 -13.84 -13.00
N PRO A 125 -23.18 -15.17 -12.79
CA PRO A 125 -24.40 -15.90 -13.12
C PRO A 125 -25.58 -15.43 -12.25
N ALA A 126 -26.80 -15.58 -12.76
CA ALA A 126 -28.05 -15.23 -12.08
C ALA A 126 -28.24 -13.73 -11.74
N VAL A 127 -27.48 -12.82 -12.36
CA VAL A 127 -27.75 -11.37 -12.26
C VAL A 127 -29.10 -11.05 -12.90
N THR A 128 -29.92 -10.25 -12.21
CA THR A 128 -31.17 -9.70 -12.73
C THR A 128 -31.12 -8.18 -12.76
N SER A 129 -32.04 -7.55 -13.50
CA SER A 129 -32.16 -6.10 -13.57
C SER A 129 -32.43 -5.43 -12.20
N ASP A 130 -33.16 -6.09 -11.30
CA ASP A 130 -33.41 -5.59 -9.93
C ASP A 130 -32.13 -5.60 -9.09
N LEU A 131 -31.35 -6.68 -9.19
CA LEU A 131 -30.03 -6.73 -8.58
C LEU A 131 -29.09 -5.70 -9.22
N GLY A 132 -29.19 -5.48 -10.53
CA GLY A 132 -28.40 -4.48 -11.26
C GLY A 132 -28.59 -3.06 -10.74
N LEU A 133 -29.83 -2.65 -10.47
CA LEU A 133 -30.11 -1.34 -9.86
C LEU A 133 -29.53 -1.23 -8.44
N LYS A 134 -29.67 -2.28 -7.62
CA LYS A 134 -29.07 -2.33 -6.28
C LYS A 134 -27.54 -2.24 -6.36
N ALA A 135 -26.92 -3.00 -7.25
CA ALA A 135 -25.48 -3.02 -7.49
C ALA A 135 -24.96 -1.66 -7.93
N LEU A 136 -25.64 -1.01 -8.89
CA LEU A 136 -25.26 0.32 -9.36
C LEU A 136 -25.24 1.32 -8.22
N ARG A 137 -26.28 1.35 -7.38
CA ARG A 137 -26.35 2.25 -6.23
C ARG A 137 -25.22 1.98 -5.23
N ALA A 138 -24.93 0.71 -4.93
CA ALA A 138 -23.86 0.34 -4.01
C ALA A 138 -22.47 0.68 -4.56
N ILE A 139 -22.17 0.30 -5.80
CA ILE A 139 -20.85 0.50 -6.44
C ILE A 139 -20.51 1.98 -6.60
N ARG A 140 -21.50 2.85 -6.80
CA ARG A 140 -21.31 4.31 -6.85
C ARG A 140 -20.68 4.90 -5.58
N THR A 141 -20.81 4.23 -4.44
CA THR A 141 -20.22 4.68 -3.17
C THR A 141 -18.77 4.26 -3.00
N MET A 142 -18.24 3.42 -3.91
CA MET A 142 -16.93 2.81 -3.76
C MET A 142 -15.80 3.73 -4.22
N GLY A 143 -14.73 3.76 -3.42
CA GLY A 143 -13.44 4.37 -3.77
C GLY A 143 -12.64 3.53 -4.77
N TYR A 144 -11.50 4.06 -5.21
CA TYR A 144 -10.68 3.45 -6.26
C TYR A 144 -10.14 2.06 -5.87
N GLU A 145 -9.45 1.93 -4.74
CA GLU A 145 -8.90 0.63 -4.31
C GLU A 145 -10.00 -0.35 -3.92
N ALA A 146 -11.08 0.11 -3.29
CA ALA A 146 -12.26 -0.71 -3.01
C ALA A 146 -12.85 -1.33 -4.29
N CYS A 147 -12.97 -0.54 -5.38
CA CYS A 147 -13.42 -1.07 -6.67
C CYS A 147 -12.47 -2.15 -7.22
N ARG A 148 -11.15 -1.99 -7.06
CA ARG A 148 -10.16 -2.99 -7.51
C ARG A 148 -10.26 -4.29 -6.72
N SER A 149 -10.35 -4.20 -5.39
CA SER A 149 -10.57 -5.35 -4.50
C SER A 149 -11.87 -6.07 -4.85
N PHE A 150 -12.96 -5.33 -5.01
CA PHE A 150 -14.28 -5.88 -5.34
C PHE A 150 -14.29 -6.64 -6.67
N ARG A 151 -13.61 -6.11 -7.70
CA ARG A 151 -13.47 -6.81 -8.98
C ARG A 151 -12.75 -8.14 -8.87
N ARG A 152 -11.68 -8.19 -8.07
CA ARG A 152 -10.95 -9.44 -7.80
C ARG A 152 -11.83 -10.42 -7.02
N TYR A 153 -12.51 -9.93 -5.98
CA TYR A 153 -13.46 -10.73 -5.20
C TYR A 153 -14.55 -11.35 -6.09
N CYS A 154 -15.15 -10.56 -6.98
CA CYS A 154 -16.14 -11.05 -7.96
C CYS A 154 -15.59 -12.14 -8.91
N GLY A 155 -14.27 -12.24 -9.06
CA GLY A 155 -13.62 -13.27 -9.88
C GLY A 155 -13.42 -14.61 -9.16
N LEU A 156 -13.70 -14.69 -7.86
CA LEU A 156 -13.45 -15.90 -7.08
C LEU A 156 -14.46 -17.03 -7.41
N PRO A 157 -14.03 -18.29 -7.33
CA PRO A 157 -14.93 -19.44 -7.40
C PRO A 157 -16.08 -19.36 -6.38
N LYS A 158 -17.24 -19.93 -6.76
CA LYS A 158 -18.48 -19.98 -5.96
C LYS A 158 -19.08 -18.60 -5.63
N MET A 159 -18.71 -17.56 -6.37
CA MET A 159 -19.28 -16.22 -6.18
C MET A 159 -20.74 -16.13 -6.67
N THR A 160 -21.60 -15.53 -5.86
CA THR A 160 -22.98 -15.16 -6.23
C THR A 160 -23.15 -13.65 -6.22
N PRO A 161 -24.09 -13.08 -7.01
CA PRO A 161 -24.34 -11.65 -7.04
C PRO A 161 -24.62 -11.04 -5.66
N ASP A 162 -25.46 -11.70 -4.85
CA ASP A 162 -25.82 -11.22 -3.52
C ASP A 162 -24.66 -11.28 -2.53
N CYS A 163 -23.85 -12.34 -2.56
CA CYS A 163 -22.65 -12.43 -1.73
C CYS A 163 -21.66 -11.32 -2.08
N ALA A 164 -21.46 -11.03 -3.37
CA ALA A 164 -20.64 -9.90 -3.81
C ALA A 164 -21.20 -8.57 -3.28
N LEU A 165 -22.50 -8.30 -3.44
CA LEU A 165 -23.07 -7.02 -2.98
C LEU A 165 -22.89 -6.79 -1.48
N LYS A 166 -22.99 -7.84 -0.66
CA LYS A 166 -22.78 -7.74 0.79
C LYS A 166 -21.36 -7.31 1.17
N THR A 167 -20.36 -7.57 0.34
CA THR A 167 -18.97 -7.19 0.64
C THR A 167 -18.62 -5.74 0.30
N ILE A 168 -19.45 -5.03 -0.47
CA ILE A 168 -19.20 -3.62 -0.82
C ILE A 168 -19.06 -2.75 0.43
N LEU A 169 -19.95 -2.91 1.42
CA LEU A 169 -19.91 -2.14 2.66
C LEU A 169 -18.60 -2.37 3.43
N LEU A 170 -18.09 -3.60 3.41
CA LEU A 170 -16.84 -3.94 4.08
C LEU A 170 -15.64 -3.31 3.37
N LEU A 171 -15.54 -3.49 2.04
CA LEU A 171 -14.45 -2.94 1.23
C LEU A 171 -14.39 -1.41 1.22
N ASN A 172 -15.54 -0.74 1.38
CA ASN A 172 -15.61 0.72 1.50
C ASN A 172 -15.17 1.25 2.87
N ARG A 173 -15.20 0.42 3.92
CA ARG A 173 -14.67 0.79 5.23
C ARG A 173 -13.16 0.59 5.30
N PHE A 174 -12.59 -0.18 4.39
CA PHE A 174 -11.17 -0.43 4.34
C PHE A 174 -10.42 0.80 3.83
N ASP A 175 -9.26 1.06 4.42
CA ASP A 175 -8.29 1.96 3.81
C ASP A 175 -7.65 1.33 2.55
N ASP A 176 -6.76 2.08 1.91
CA ASP A 176 -6.08 1.64 0.70
C ASP A 176 -5.13 0.45 0.95
N ALA A 177 -4.46 0.40 2.11
CA ALA A 177 -3.54 -0.69 2.46
C ALA A 177 -4.30 -2.00 2.69
N GLN A 178 -5.41 -1.96 3.42
CA GLN A 178 -6.32 -3.08 3.65
C GLN A 178 -6.93 -3.57 2.34
N ASN A 179 -7.35 -2.66 1.45
CA ASN A 179 -7.84 -3.04 0.13
C ASN A 179 -6.76 -3.71 -0.73
N ARG A 180 -5.53 -3.18 -0.74
CA ARG A 180 -4.41 -3.82 -1.47
C ARG A 180 -4.05 -5.19 -0.89
N ALA A 181 -4.10 -5.34 0.43
CA ALA A 181 -3.92 -6.64 1.08
C ALA A 181 -4.96 -7.65 0.59
N ALA A 182 -6.24 -7.26 0.59
CA ALA A 182 -7.33 -8.09 0.09
C ALA A 182 -7.12 -8.48 -1.38
N GLN A 183 -6.65 -7.56 -2.23
CA GLN A 183 -6.30 -7.87 -3.62
C GLN A 183 -5.24 -8.97 -3.74
N GLY A 184 -4.23 -8.97 -2.85
CA GLY A 184 -3.21 -10.01 -2.75
C GLY A 184 -3.81 -11.35 -2.33
N LEU A 185 -4.61 -11.39 -1.26
CA LEU A 185 -5.27 -12.61 -0.80
C LEU A 185 -6.14 -13.27 -1.88
N PHE A 186 -6.93 -12.46 -2.60
CA PHE A 186 -7.82 -12.98 -3.64
C PHE A 186 -7.08 -13.56 -4.85
N ALA A 187 -5.79 -13.27 -4.99
CA ALA A 187 -4.96 -13.82 -6.05
C ALA A 187 -4.30 -15.15 -5.66
N VAL A 188 -4.39 -15.57 -4.39
CA VAL A 188 -3.84 -16.84 -3.92
C VAL A 188 -4.60 -18.00 -4.56
N ALA A 189 -3.84 -18.97 -5.09
CA ALA A 189 -4.40 -20.12 -5.77
C ALA A 189 -5.27 -20.95 -4.81
N GLY A 190 -6.46 -21.33 -5.27
CA GLY A 190 -7.44 -22.08 -4.47
C GLY A 190 -8.36 -21.22 -3.61
N MET A 191 -8.14 -19.91 -3.52
CA MET A 191 -9.02 -18.99 -2.78
C MET A 191 -10.43 -18.99 -3.38
N ASN A 192 -11.46 -19.13 -2.54
CA ASN A 192 -12.86 -19.03 -2.95
C ASN A 192 -13.60 -17.91 -2.20
N ALA A 193 -14.82 -17.59 -2.65
CA ALA A 193 -15.60 -16.48 -2.11
C ALA A 193 -15.84 -16.56 -0.58
N VAL A 194 -16.06 -17.76 -0.03
CA VAL A 194 -16.34 -17.94 1.41
C VAL A 194 -15.09 -17.71 2.23
N GLN A 195 -13.98 -18.38 1.88
CA GLN A 195 -12.70 -18.22 2.56
C GLN A 195 -12.21 -16.77 2.49
N ALA A 196 -12.35 -16.14 1.33
CA ALA A 196 -12.00 -14.74 1.15
C ALA A 196 -12.80 -13.80 2.05
N LEU A 197 -14.08 -14.10 2.31
CA LEU A 197 -14.89 -13.31 3.24
C LEU A 197 -14.39 -13.43 4.68
N ASP A 198 -13.99 -14.63 5.11
CA ASP A 198 -13.41 -14.86 6.43
C ASP A 198 -12.09 -14.10 6.58
N SER A 199 -11.21 -14.18 5.57
CA SER A 199 -9.94 -13.43 5.57
C SER A 199 -10.17 -11.91 5.59
N LEU A 200 -11.19 -11.40 4.88
CA LEU A 200 -11.57 -9.98 4.96
C LEU A 200 -11.96 -9.57 6.38
N GLY A 201 -12.66 -10.43 7.12
CA GLY A 201 -12.99 -10.18 8.54
C GLY A 201 -11.76 -10.06 9.45
N ILE A 202 -10.63 -10.65 9.06
CA ILE A 202 -9.34 -10.49 9.75
C ILE A 202 -8.65 -9.20 9.29
N ILE A 203 -8.54 -8.95 7.98
CA ILE A 203 -7.93 -7.72 7.42
C ILE A 203 -8.58 -6.45 7.99
N ALA A 204 -9.89 -6.47 8.20
CA ALA A 204 -10.63 -5.33 8.77
C ALA A 204 -10.07 -4.82 10.10
N ARG A 205 -9.29 -5.67 10.80
CA ARG A 205 -8.69 -5.38 12.11
C ARG A 205 -7.19 -5.09 12.04
N PHE A 206 -6.61 -5.06 10.83
CA PHE A 206 -5.22 -4.69 10.61
C PHE A 206 -5.06 -3.17 10.57
N HIS A 207 -3.95 -2.69 11.12
CA HIS A 207 -3.44 -1.37 10.74
C HIS A 207 -2.63 -1.46 9.44
N ASP A 208 -2.29 -0.32 8.84
CA ASP A 208 -1.67 -0.21 7.51
C ASP A 208 -0.47 -1.15 7.31
N HIS A 209 0.48 -1.20 8.26
CA HIS A 209 1.68 -2.04 8.10
C HIS A 209 1.36 -3.54 8.13
N GLN A 210 0.40 -3.98 8.96
CA GLN A 210 -0.06 -5.37 8.98
C GLN A 210 -0.77 -5.73 7.67
N ALA A 211 -1.57 -4.81 7.14
CA ALA A 211 -2.21 -5.00 5.83
C ALA A 211 -1.17 -5.13 4.71
N ARG A 212 -0.15 -4.26 4.69
CA ARG A 212 0.96 -4.36 3.72
C ARG A 212 1.72 -5.68 3.86
N ALA A 213 2.04 -6.08 5.09
CA ALA A 213 2.72 -7.35 5.36
C ALA A 213 1.89 -8.55 4.88
N ALA A 214 0.58 -8.56 5.16
CA ALA A 214 -0.31 -9.61 4.70
C ALA A 214 -0.44 -9.66 3.17
N GLY A 215 -0.52 -8.49 2.52
CA GLY A 215 -0.51 -8.40 1.06
C GLY A 215 0.79 -8.91 0.43
N ALA A 216 1.94 -8.56 1.02
CA ALA A 216 3.24 -9.04 0.59
C ALA A 216 3.39 -10.56 0.79
N PHE A 217 3.02 -11.07 1.96
CA PHE A 217 3.01 -12.49 2.28
C PHE A 217 2.13 -13.29 1.30
N ALA A 218 0.90 -12.82 1.06
CA ALA A 218 -0.01 -13.43 0.09
C ALA A 218 0.52 -13.41 -1.36
N GLY A 219 1.36 -12.42 -1.67
CA GLY A 219 1.98 -12.26 -2.99
C GLY A 219 3.21 -13.15 -3.23
N VAL A 220 3.72 -13.85 -2.21
CA VAL A 220 4.85 -14.78 -2.36
C VAL A 220 4.48 -15.91 -3.32
N ALA A 221 5.40 -16.25 -4.22
CA ALA A 221 5.16 -17.26 -5.24
C ALA A 221 4.84 -18.63 -4.61
N GLY A 222 3.79 -19.29 -5.11
CA GLY A 222 3.35 -20.60 -4.63
C GLY A 222 2.60 -20.58 -3.29
N MET A 223 2.25 -19.40 -2.77
CA MET A 223 1.41 -19.28 -1.57
C MET A 223 0.07 -20.00 -1.74
N ASN A 224 -0.44 -20.60 -0.67
CA ASN A 224 -1.70 -21.32 -0.65
C ASN A 224 -2.63 -20.82 0.47
N VAL A 225 -3.91 -21.16 0.37
CA VAL A 225 -4.95 -20.66 1.30
C VAL A 225 -4.73 -21.13 2.74
N GLY A 226 -4.34 -22.38 2.96
CA GLY A 226 -4.16 -22.91 4.32
C GLY A 226 -3.06 -22.17 5.10
N MET A 227 -1.90 -21.98 4.46
CA MET A 227 -0.80 -21.22 5.06
C MET A 227 -1.17 -19.75 5.29
N LEU A 228 -1.98 -19.18 4.40
CA LEU A 228 -2.49 -17.83 4.54
C LEU A 228 -3.44 -17.70 5.74
N ASP A 229 -4.36 -18.64 5.90
CA ASP A 229 -5.33 -18.66 7.00
C ASP A 229 -4.62 -18.73 8.37
N ASP A 230 -3.55 -19.52 8.47
CA ASP A 230 -2.72 -19.58 9.68
C ASP A 230 -1.85 -18.33 9.88
N ALA A 231 -1.40 -17.70 8.79
CA ALA A 231 -0.54 -16.52 8.84
C ALA A 231 -1.27 -15.25 9.30
N LEU A 232 -2.51 -15.02 8.86
CA LEU A 232 -3.24 -13.77 9.13
C LEU A 232 -3.40 -13.47 10.63
N PRO A 233 -3.74 -14.43 11.52
CA PRO A 233 -3.75 -14.21 12.96
C PRO A 233 -2.39 -13.84 13.53
N LEU A 234 -1.29 -14.39 13.01
CA LEU A 234 0.08 -14.05 13.46
C LEU A 234 0.46 -12.64 13.04
N ILE A 235 0.18 -12.28 11.77
CA ILE A 235 0.42 -10.93 11.26
C ILE A 235 -0.37 -9.90 12.08
N ARG A 236 -1.60 -10.22 12.49
CA ARG A 236 -2.43 -9.35 13.36
C ARG A 236 -1.77 -8.98 14.69
N GLN A 237 -0.91 -9.85 15.21
CA GLN A 237 -0.26 -9.67 16.51
C GLN A 237 1.04 -8.86 16.40
N MET A 238 1.56 -8.68 15.19
CA MET A 238 2.83 -7.99 14.97
C MET A 238 2.71 -6.51 15.31
N SER A 239 3.77 -5.95 15.87
CA SER A 239 3.89 -4.50 16.05
C SER A 239 3.97 -3.78 14.71
N ARG A 240 3.81 -2.45 14.71
CA ARG A 240 3.96 -1.64 13.47
C ARG A 240 5.31 -1.83 12.81
N ASP A 241 6.38 -1.87 13.61
CA ASP A 241 7.75 -1.96 13.14
C ASP A 241 8.05 -3.36 12.60
N ASP A 242 7.56 -4.38 13.29
CA ASP A 242 7.74 -5.77 12.86
C ASP A 242 6.96 -6.06 11.59
N ALA A 243 5.71 -5.61 11.50
CA ALA A 243 4.88 -5.79 10.31
C ALA A 243 5.51 -5.10 9.10
N TRP A 244 6.07 -3.91 9.28
CA TRP A 244 6.79 -3.22 8.21
C TRP A 244 8.01 -4.03 7.74
N ASN A 245 8.90 -4.40 8.66
CA ASN A 245 10.11 -5.17 8.33
C ASN A 245 9.78 -6.53 7.68
N ALA A 246 8.77 -7.23 8.18
CA ALA A 246 8.33 -8.50 7.62
C ALA A 246 7.75 -8.32 6.21
N GLY A 247 6.91 -7.30 6.02
CA GLY A 247 6.39 -6.94 4.70
C GLY A 247 7.51 -6.67 3.69
N THR A 248 8.52 -5.90 4.08
CA THR A 248 9.70 -5.66 3.23
C THR A 248 10.45 -6.94 2.91
N LEU A 249 10.66 -7.80 3.90
CA LEU A 249 11.33 -9.09 3.71
C LEU A 249 10.57 -9.99 2.73
N PHE A 250 9.24 -10.06 2.85
CA PHE A 250 8.40 -10.89 1.96
C PHE A 250 8.39 -10.43 0.50
N LEU A 251 8.73 -9.16 0.25
CA LEU A 251 8.87 -8.62 -1.12
C LEU A 251 10.20 -8.99 -1.77
N SER A 252 11.11 -9.66 -1.06
CA SER A 252 12.37 -10.14 -1.65
C SER A 252 12.10 -11.05 -2.85
N PRO A 253 12.75 -10.83 -4.01
CA PRO A 253 12.52 -11.64 -5.22
C PRO A 253 12.83 -13.13 -5.04
N ALA A 254 13.74 -13.46 -4.13
CA ALA A 254 14.11 -14.85 -3.81
C ALA A 254 13.22 -15.48 -2.74
N MET A 255 12.19 -14.77 -2.24
CA MET A 255 11.32 -15.28 -1.19
C MET A 255 10.47 -16.44 -1.69
N THR A 256 10.62 -17.60 -1.05
CA THR A 256 9.76 -18.77 -1.24
C THR A 256 8.68 -18.80 -0.16
N ARG A 257 7.61 -19.56 -0.37
CA ARG A 257 6.56 -19.73 0.65
C ARG A 257 7.11 -20.36 1.95
N GLU A 258 8.05 -21.31 1.85
CA GLU A 258 8.65 -21.96 3.02
C GLU A 258 9.52 -20.98 3.82
N GLU A 259 10.30 -20.13 3.15
CA GLU A 259 11.09 -19.10 3.82
C GLU A 259 10.19 -18.02 4.42
N ALA A 260 9.14 -17.58 3.71
CA ALA A 260 8.19 -16.61 4.24
C ALA A 260 7.52 -17.13 5.52
N TRP A 261 7.11 -18.40 5.52
CA TRP A 261 6.55 -19.07 6.70
C TRP A 261 7.55 -19.16 7.85
N PHE A 262 8.80 -19.56 7.55
CA PHE A 262 9.87 -19.59 8.54
C PHE A 262 10.06 -18.21 9.18
N TRP A 263 10.16 -17.14 8.38
CA TRP A 263 10.36 -15.80 8.92
C TRP A 263 9.18 -15.33 9.76
N LEU A 264 7.95 -15.63 9.33
CA LEU A 264 6.76 -15.26 10.10
C LEU A 264 6.72 -15.97 11.46
N VAL A 265 6.82 -17.30 11.47
CA VAL A 265 6.61 -18.12 12.67
C VAL A 265 7.86 -18.20 13.54
N ALA A 266 9.01 -18.48 12.94
CA ALA A 266 10.24 -18.73 13.67
C ALA A 266 10.97 -17.44 14.06
N TYR A 267 10.67 -16.30 13.44
CA TYR A 267 11.32 -15.03 13.77
C TYR A 267 10.31 -13.97 14.22
N PHE A 268 9.47 -13.44 13.33
CA PHE A 268 8.65 -12.26 13.59
C PHE A 268 7.52 -12.44 14.60
N ALA A 269 7.02 -13.66 14.80
CA ALA A 269 6.06 -13.96 15.85
C ALA A 269 6.71 -13.98 17.26
N ASN A 270 8.05 -13.92 17.36
CA ASN A 270 8.76 -13.96 18.63
C ASN A 270 9.10 -12.57 19.19
N PRO A 271 9.16 -12.41 20.53
CA PRO A 271 9.58 -11.16 21.16
C PRO A 271 11.00 -10.72 20.74
N PRO A 272 11.33 -9.41 20.75
CA PRO A 272 12.64 -8.90 20.34
C PRO A 272 13.84 -9.63 20.98
N ALA A 273 13.78 -9.94 22.28
CA ALA A 273 14.87 -10.64 22.97
C ALA A 273 15.13 -12.04 22.42
N VAL A 274 14.08 -12.75 21.99
CA VAL A 274 14.18 -14.08 21.38
C VAL A 274 14.72 -13.96 19.97
N ARG A 275 14.20 -13.02 19.17
CA ARG A 275 14.67 -12.74 17.80
C ARG A 275 16.15 -12.42 17.74
N GLU A 276 16.60 -11.60 18.68
CA GLU A 276 17.99 -11.23 18.83
C GLU A 276 18.89 -12.46 19.10
N LYS A 277 18.46 -13.34 20.01
CA LYS A 277 19.17 -14.60 20.28
C LYS A 277 19.18 -15.50 19.04
N GLN A 278 18.04 -15.66 18.38
CA GLN A 278 17.92 -16.45 17.16
C GLN A 278 18.84 -15.94 16.06
N PHE A 279 18.92 -14.62 15.89
CA PHE A 279 19.77 -13.99 14.88
C PHE A 279 21.22 -14.41 15.03
N PHE A 280 21.80 -14.27 16.23
CA PHE A 280 23.23 -14.53 16.43
C PHE A 280 23.58 -16.01 16.65
N HIS A 281 22.64 -16.84 17.14
CA HIS A 281 22.95 -18.23 17.51
C HIS A 281 22.30 -19.30 16.63
N SER A 282 21.24 -18.97 15.90
CA SER A 282 20.45 -19.98 15.18
C SER A 282 20.37 -19.74 13.67
N LEU A 283 20.37 -18.48 13.23
CA LEU A 283 20.36 -18.17 11.80
C LEU A 283 21.74 -18.41 11.20
N GLY A 284 21.78 -19.12 10.06
CA GLY A 284 22.97 -19.22 9.22
C GLY A 284 23.30 -17.89 8.52
N PRO A 285 24.52 -17.73 7.98
CA PRO A 285 24.99 -16.48 7.38
C PRO A 285 24.03 -15.92 6.31
N GLU A 286 23.58 -16.74 5.35
CA GLU A 286 22.68 -16.32 4.27
C GLU A 286 21.36 -15.69 4.77
N ARG A 287 20.74 -16.31 5.78
CA ARG A 287 19.51 -15.78 6.39
C ARG A 287 19.76 -14.47 7.14
N ARG A 288 20.91 -14.33 7.81
CA ARG A 288 21.31 -13.06 8.44
C ARG A 288 21.47 -11.97 7.40
N MET A 289 22.13 -12.26 6.28
CA MET A 289 22.32 -11.31 5.19
C MET A 289 21.00 -10.88 4.55
N THR A 290 20.09 -11.83 4.33
CA THR A 290 18.77 -11.55 3.74
C THR A 290 17.94 -10.66 4.67
N LEU A 291 17.93 -10.97 5.96
CA LEU A 291 17.21 -10.16 6.95
C LEU A 291 17.84 -8.77 7.13
N LEU A 292 19.17 -8.68 7.15
CA LEU A 292 19.89 -7.42 7.25
C LEU A 292 19.56 -6.51 6.06
N ARG A 293 19.56 -7.07 4.83
CA ARG A 293 19.17 -6.34 3.62
C ARG A 293 17.72 -5.85 3.71
N ALA A 294 16.80 -6.70 4.17
CA ALA A 294 15.41 -6.28 4.36
C ALA A 294 15.24 -5.17 5.41
N PHE A 295 16.02 -5.18 6.50
CA PHE A 295 16.02 -4.07 7.47
C PHE A 295 16.58 -2.78 6.87
N TYR A 296 17.61 -2.87 6.02
CA TYR A 296 18.15 -1.71 5.32
C TYR A 296 17.13 -1.14 4.31
N ASP A 297 16.58 -1.98 3.44
CA ASP A 297 15.60 -1.59 2.40
C ASP A 297 14.30 -1.06 3.03
N GLY A 298 13.93 -1.57 4.21
CA GLY A 298 12.78 -1.12 5.00
C GLY A 298 13.08 0.06 5.91
N GLY A 299 14.31 0.62 5.89
CA GLY A 299 14.75 1.62 6.86
C GLY A 299 13.95 2.92 6.84
N GLU A 300 13.43 3.34 5.68
CA GLU A 300 12.76 4.63 5.47
C GLU A 300 11.66 4.92 6.50
N GLU A 301 10.73 3.98 6.73
CA GLU A 301 9.61 4.16 7.65
C GLU A 301 10.08 4.30 9.11
N LEU A 302 11.10 3.52 9.51
CA LEU A 302 11.66 3.58 10.85
C LEU A 302 12.47 4.87 11.06
N VAL A 303 13.24 5.28 10.05
CA VAL A 303 13.95 6.57 10.04
C VAL A 303 12.94 7.71 10.18
N TRP A 304 11.90 7.73 9.35
CA TRP A 304 10.83 8.74 9.37
C TRP A 304 10.18 8.79 10.75
N ARG A 305 9.81 7.64 11.33
CA ARG A 305 9.20 7.57 12.65
C ARG A 305 10.12 8.09 13.75
N ILE A 306 11.38 7.64 13.79
CA ILE A 306 12.34 8.04 14.84
C ILE A 306 12.68 9.53 14.73
N ASN A 307 12.85 10.03 13.50
CA ASN A 307 13.06 11.45 13.25
C ASN A 307 11.83 12.25 13.69
N ASN A 308 10.62 11.83 13.36
CA ASN A 308 9.41 12.59 13.73
C ASN A 308 9.13 12.62 15.24
N LEU A 309 9.77 11.75 16.00
CA LEU A 309 9.73 11.74 17.47
C LEU A 309 10.85 12.60 18.10
N HIS A 310 11.69 13.30 17.32
CA HIS A 310 12.67 14.26 17.84
C HIS A 310 12.01 15.43 18.58
N ALA A 311 10.81 15.82 18.13
CA ALA A 311 9.99 16.89 18.68
C ALA A 311 8.51 16.58 18.42
N ILE A 312 7.61 17.47 18.82
CA ILE A 312 6.19 17.35 18.43
C ILE A 312 6.08 17.83 16.99
N THR A 313 5.79 16.92 16.06
CA THR A 313 5.77 17.20 14.63
C THR A 313 4.37 17.20 14.03
N ASP A 314 4.23 17.82 12.85
CA ASP A 314 3.02 17.77 12.05
C ASP A 314 2.94 16.45 11.23
N ARG A 315 2.00 16.38 10.28
CA ARG A 315 1.83 15.16 9.45
C ARG A 315 2.94 14.95 8.42
N PHE A 316 3.76 15.98 8.18
CA PHE A 316 4.84 15.97 7.20
C PHE A 316 6.21 15.84 7.89
N GLY A 317 6.26 15.79 9.22
CA GLY A 317 7.49 15.67 9.99
C GLY A 317 8.12 17.00 10.40
N PHE A 318 7.46 18.14 10.14
CA PHE A 318 7.96 19.45 10.57
C PHE A 318 7.68 19.69 12.05
N GLU A 319 8.66 20.22 12.77
CA GLU A 319 8.49 20.60 14.19
C GLU A 319 7.42 21.70 14.34
N ILE A 320 6.49 21.46 15.25
CA ILE A 320 5.46 22.43 15.61
C ILE A 320 6.01 23.35 16.70
N SER A 321 6.12 24.64 16.38
CA SER A 321 6.65 25.65 17.31
C SER A 321 5.84 25.75 18.61
N ALA A 322 6.48 26.24 19.68
CA ALA A 322 5.80 26.48 20.96
C ALA A 322 4.62 27.45 20.84
N ALA A 323 4.76 28.47 19.98
CA ALA A 323 3.71 29.45 19.71
C ALA A 323 2.51 28.83 18.99
N GLU A 324 2.75 27.89 18.08
CA GLU A 324 1.68 27.16 17.41
C GLU A 324 0.99 26.16 18.36
N LEU A 325 1.76 25.40 19.13
CA LEU A 325 1.21 24.46 20.12
C LEU A 325 0.31 25.14 21.16
N SER A 326 0.64 26.36 21.58
CA SER A 326 -0.19 27.12 22.54
C SER A 326 -1.55 27.53 21.95
N ARG A 327 -1.61 27.71 20.63
CA ARG A 327 -2.83 28.01 19.86
C ARG A 327 -3.69 26.77 19.59
N TYR A 328 -3.14 25.57 19.72
CA TYR A 328 -3.92 24.36 19.52
C TYR A 328 -5.08 24.26 20.53
N SER A 329 -6.19 23.73 20.04
CA SER A 329 -7.29 23.28 20.89
C SER A 329 -6.88 22.04 21.70
N ALA A 330 -7.59 21.81 22.81
CA ALA A 330 -7.38 20.62 23.62
C ALA A 330 -7.56 19.32 22.82
N LYS A 331 -8.53 19.30 21.88
CA LYS A 331 -8.76 18.19 20.96
C LYS A 331 -7.59 17.95 20.00
N GLN A 332 -6.95 19.01 19.49
CA GLN A 332 -5.75 18.86 18.66
C GLN A 332 -4.58 18.27 19.45
N LEU A 333 -4.36 18.74 20.68
CA LEU A 333 -3.31 18.21 21.56
C LEU A 333 -3.58 16.75 21.96
N GLN A 334 -4.84 16.40 22.26
CA GLN A 334 -5.27 15.02 22.48
C GLN A 334 -4.97 14.16 21.25
N LYS A 335 -5.33 14.62 20.05
CA LYS A 335 -5.05 13.88 18.81
C LYS A 335 -3.56 13.60 18.62
N ARG A 336 -2.67 14.55 18.98
CA ARG A 336 -1.21 14.33 18.95
C ARG A 336 -0.78 13.28 19.98
N PHE A 337 -1.30 13.35 21.19
CA PHE A 337 -1.02 12.33 22.21
C PHE A 337 -1.48 10.94 21.78
N GLU A 338 -2.62 10.84 21.12
CA GLU A 338 -3.18 9.59 20.61
C GLU A 338 -2.37 8.95 19.47
N GLN A 339 -1.50 9.71 18.81
CA GLN A 339 -0.58 9.22 17.77
C GLN A 339 0.64 8.48 18.36
N LEU A 340 0.94 8.66 19.65
CA LEU A 340 2.05 7.97 20.32
C LEU A 340 1.75 6.47 20.49
N SER A 341 2.80 5.68 20.71
CA SER A 341 2.65 4.24 20.91
C SER A 341 1.74 3.90 22.10
N PRO A 342 0.99 2.78 22.07
CA PRO A 342 0.08 2.40 23.16
C PRO A 342 0.73 2.38 24.54
N GLN A 343 1.97 1.89 24.62
CA GLN A 343 2.74 1.83 25.87
C GLN A 343 2.99 3.23 26.45
N ILE A 344 3.35 4.20 25.61
CA ILE A 344 3.60 5.58 26.04
C ILE A 344 2.31 6.27 26.44
N ARG A 345 1.23 6.08 25.68
CA ARG A 345 -0.08 6.62 26.04
C ARG A 345 -0.56 6.09 27.39
N PHE A 346 -0.37 4.81 27.65
CA PHE A 346 -0.67 4.21 28.94
C PHE A 346 0.19 4.82 30.06
N GLY A 347 1.50 4.89 29.88
CA GLY A 347 2.43 5.40 30.90
C GLY A 347 2.27 6.89 31.24
N PHE A 348 1.85 7.72 30.28
CA PHE A 348 1.68 9.16 30.46
C PHE A 348 0.21 9.59 30.62
N GLY A 349 -0.75 8.69 30.38
CA GLY A 349 -2.18 8.99 30.36
C GLY A 349 -2.70 9.55 31.70
N SER A 350 -2.23 9.00 32.83
CA SER A 350 -2.60 9.45 34.17
C SER A 350 -2.21 10.91 34.45
N ARG A 351 -1.23 11.44 33.73
CA ARG A 351 -0.82 12.86 33.80
C ARG A 351 -1.50 13.70 32.72
N PHE A 352 -1.75 13.13 31.55
CA PHE A 352 -2.31 13.84 30.41
C PHE A 352 -3.83 14.08 30.55
N TYR A 353 -4.61 13.04 30.84
CA TYR A 353 -6.07 13.11 30.81
C TYR A 353 -6.69 14.03 31.88
N PRO A 354 -6.16 14.13 33.12
CA PRO A 354 -6.65 15.14 34.07
C PRO A 354 -6.43 16.58 33.60
N LEU A 355 -5.32 16.84 32.89
CA LEU A 355 -5.04 18.16 32.32
C LEU A 355 -5.98 18.46 31.15
N LEU A 356 -6.35 17.44 30.38
CA LEU A 356 -7.37 17.53 29.33
C LEU A 356 -8.74 17.88 29.92
N ALA A 357 -9.18 17.18 30.96
CA ALA A 357 -10.45 17.42 31.64
C ALA A 357 -10.55 18.83 32.26
N THR A 358 -9.42 19.39 32.72
CA THR A 358 -9.35 20.72 33.33
C THR A 358 -8.93 21.84 32.37
N GLY A 359 -8.72 21.55 31.09
CA GLY A 359 -8.36 22.53 30.06
C GLY A 359 -6.96 23.17 30.21
N ARG A 360 -6.06 22.57 31.01
CA ARG A 360 -4.74 23.14 31.33
C ARG A 360 -3.72 22.93 30.19
N LYS A 361 -3.84 23.71 29.12
CA LYS A 361 -3.06 23.54 27.87
C LYS A 361 -1.54 23.49 28.05
N GLY A 362 -0.96 24.39 28.84
CA GLY A 362 0.49 24.42 29.08
C GLY A 362 1.01 23.11 29.69
N GLY A 363 0.25 22.54 30.63
CA GLY A 363 0.57 21.23 31.22
C GLY A 363 0.47 20.10 30.20
N MET A 364 -0.57 20.09 29.35
CA MET A 364 -0.72 19.07 28.31
C MET A 364 0.45 19.08 27.33
N ILE A 365 0.91 20.26 26.92
CA ILE A 365 2.07 20.42 26.02
C ILE A 365 3.34 19.88 26.70
N ALA A 366 3.56 20.20 27.98
CA ALA A 366 4.72 19.71 28.73
C ALA A 366 4.72 18.17 28.86
N VAL A 367 3.56 17.57 29.14
CA VAL A 367 3.41 16.11 29.18
C VAL A 367 3.63 15.51 27.79
N LEU A 368 3.05 16.10 26.75
CA LEU A 368 3.20 15.64 25.37
C LEU A 368 4.67 15.63 24.93
N ARG A 369 5.44 16.70 25.19
CA ARG A 369 6.88 16.75 24.87
C ARG A 369 7.66 15.61 25.52
N ARG A 370 7.41 15.35 26.81
CA ARG A 370 8.06 14.26 27.55
C ARG A 370 7.66 12.89 27.02
N ALA A 371 6.37 12.73 26.71
CA ALA A 371 5.84 11.49 26.14
C ALA A 371 6.44 11.21 24.75
N THR A 372 6.54 12.22 23.88
CA THR A 372 7.17 12.10 22.56
C THR A 372 8.64 11.70 22.66
N ALA A 373 9.42 12.36 23.52
CA ALA A 373 10.83 12.00 23.74
C ALA A 373 10.97 10.56 24.29
N ALA A 374 10.09 10.15 25.19
CA ALA A 374 10.06 8.78 25.71
C ALA A 374 9.69 7.76 24.61
N ASP A 375 8.75 8.10 23.72
CA ASP A 375 8.35 7.23 22.61
C ASP A 375 9.47 7.04 21.60
N ARG A 376 10.30 8.07 21.38
CA ARG A 376 11.50 7.97 20.55
C ARG A 376 12.46 6.90 21.08
N VAL A 377 12.78 6.96 22.38
CA VAL A 377 13.67 5.99 23.04
C VAL A 377 13.03 4.60 23.06
N ALA A 378 11.74 4.50 23.36
CA ALA A 378 11.04 3.23 23.38
C ALA A 378 11.00 2.56 22.00
N THR A 379 10.74 3.34 20.95
CA THR A 379 10.77 2.87 19.55
C THR A 379 12.13 2.26 19.22
N ALA A 380 13.23 2.96 19.53
CA ALA A 380 14.58 2.44 19.29
C ALA A 380 14.91 1.20 20.12
N ARG A 381 14.49 1.14 21.40
CA ARG A 381 14.75 -0.02 22.29
C ARG A 381 13.97 -1.28 21.90
N ASN A 382 12.87 -1.13 21.17
CA ASN A 382 12.07 -2.26 20.70
C ASN A 382 12.67 -2.91 19.43
N LEU A 383 13.67 -2.28 18.80
CA LEU A 383 14.39 -2.83 17.66
C LEU A 383 15.49 -3.80 18.09
N THR A 384 15.82 -4.75 17.22
CA THR A 384 17.00 -5.62 17.37
C THR A 384 18.28 -4.84 17.09
N SER A 385 19.41 -5.30 17.63
CA SER A 385 20.71 -4.62 17.38
C SER A 385 21.07 -4.61 15.88
N THR A 386 20.75 -5.68 15.16
CA THR A 386 20.92 -5.75 13.70
C THR A 386 20.06 -4.71 12.96
N ASN A 387 18.83 -4.45 13.41
CA ASN A 387 17.99 -3.42 12.81
C ASN A 387 18.54 -2.02 13.08
N ILE A 388 18.96 -1.74 14.32
CA ILE A 388 19.62 -0.47 14.66
C ILE A 388 20.90 -0.27 13.83
N TYR A 389 21.70 -1.31 13.66
CA TYR A 389 22.87 -1.30 12.79
C TYR A 389 22.52 -0.93 11.35
N ALA A 390 21.47 -1.53 10.77
CA ALA A 390 20.99 -1.20 9.42
C ALA A 390 20.51 0.27 9.30
N LEU A 391 19.87 0.82 10.34
CA LEU A 391 19.48 2.23 10.39
C LEU A 391 20.68 3.16 10.49
N LEU A 392 21.66 2.82 11.33
CA LEU A 392 22.89 3.62 11.49
C LEU A 392 23.78 3.58 10.25
N ALA A 393 23.65 2.57 9.39
CA ALA A 393 24.27 2.57 8.07
C ALA A 393 23.67 3.61 7.11
N GLN A 394 22.48 4.12 7.40
CA GLN A 394 21.77 5.17 6.64
C GLN A 394 21.88 6.53 7.35
N GLY A 395 23.07 6.87 7.85
CA GLY A 395 23.26 8.03 8.74
C GLY A 395 22.83 9.38 8.15
N SER A 396 22.86 9.54 6.82
CA SER A 396 22.40 10.75 6.12
C SER A 396 20.93 11.05 6.35
N GLU A 397 20.10 10.01 6.46
CA GLU A 397 18.65 10.12 6.59
C GLU A 397 18.22 10.40 8.04
N LEU A 398 19.11 10.17 9.00
CA LEU A 398 18.84 10.36 10.42
C LEU A 398 19.24 11.77 10.87
N TYR A 399 18.34 12.42 11.62
CA TYR A 399 18.69 13.62 12.37
C TYR A 399 19.84 13.32 13.34
N ASP A 400 20.70 14.32 13.57
CA ASP A 400 21.85 14.17 14.46
C ASP A 400 21.43 13.66 15.83
N SER A 401 20.34 14.18 16.41
CA SER A 401 19.84 13.70 17.69
C SER A 401 19.26 12.27 17.64
N SER A 402 18.76 11.81 16.49
CA SER A 402 18.25 10.43 16.32
C SER A 402 19.42 9.46 16.31
N PHE A 403 20.46 9.83 15.57
CA PHE A 403 21.66 9.05 15.40
C PHE A 403 22.50 9.05 16.69
N ARG A 404 22.91 10.23 17.13
CA ARG A 404 23.95 10.43 18.14
C ARG A 404 23.49 10.17 19.56
N ASP A 405 22.24 10.51 19.87
CA ASP A 405 21.74 10.52 21.25
C ASP A 405 20.83 9.34 21.55
N ILE A 406 20.31 8.66 20.52
CA ILE A 406 19.37 7.54 20.68
C ILE A 406 19.95 6.24 20.11
N LEU A 407 20.12 6.15 18.79
CA LEU A 407 20.44 4.87 18.14
C LEU A 407 21.86 4.38 18.45
N ALA A 408 22.87 5.25 18.30
CA ALA A 408 24.26 4.87 18.55
C ALA A 408 24.51 4.40 20.01
N PRO A 409 24.03 5.11 21.06
CA PRO A 409 24.16 4.63 22.43
C PRO A 409 23.46 3.29 22.70
N ILE A 410 22.27 3.06 22.13
CA ILE A 410 21.53 1.80 22.32
C ILE A 410 22.27 0.64 21.64
N LEU A 411 22.81 0.85 20.43
CA LEU A 411 23.62 -0.17 19.77
C LEU A 411 24.89 -0.46 20.57
N ARG A 412 25.60 0.59 21.02
CA ARG A 412 26.82 0.42 21.82
C ARG A 412 26.56 -0.42 23.08
N GLN A 413 25.50 -0.11 23.83
CA GLN A 413 25.10 -0.90 25.00
C GLN A 413 24.81 -2.37 24.65
N SER A 414 24.24 -2.62 23.47
CA SER A 414 23.97 -3.98 23.00
C SER A 414 25.25 -4.74 22.65
N ILE A 415 26.24 -4.06 22.06
CA ILE A 415 27.57 -4.62 21.76
C ILE A 415 28.34 -4.87 23.06
N GLU A 416 28.36 -3.93 23.98
CA GLU A 416 28.96 -4.09 25.33
C GLU A 416 28.41 -5.34 26.02
N LYS A 417 27.08 -5.54 25.99
CA LYS A 417 26.42 -6.64 26.69
C LYS A 417 26.67 -8.02 26.07
N ARG A 418 26.80 -8.13 24.74
CA ARG A 418 26.83 -9.42 24.02
C ARG A 418 28.20 -9.80 23.46
N PHE A 419 29.00 -8.79 23.13
CA PHE A 419 30.30 -8.94 22.47
C PHE A 419 31.41 -8.29 23.29
N SER A 420 31.16 -8.04 24.59
CA SER A 420 32.13 -7.43 25.52
C SER A 420 32.73 -6.11 25.02
N GLY A 421 31.97 -5.36 24.22
CA GLY A 421 32.41 -4.09 23.61
C GLY A 421 33.23 -4.26 22.32
N ASN A 422 33.45 -5.49 21.84
CA ASN A 422 34.21 -5.74 20.61
C ASN A 422 33.35 -5.47 19.37
N LEU A 423 33.57 -4.31 18.74
CA LEU A 423 32.87 -3.93 17.51
C LEU A 423 33.15 -4.90 16.35
N LEU A 424 34.39 -5.38 16.19
CA LEU A 424 34.74 -6.26 15.08
C LEU A 424 34.02 -7.61 15.17
N GLU A 425 33.93 -8.18 16.37
CA GLU A 425 33.14 -9.40 16.61
C GLU A 425 31.66 -9.18 16.32
N PHE A 426 31.10 -8.04 16.73
CA PHE A 426 29.73 -7.69 16.39
C PHE A 426 29.53 -7.61 14.87
N LEU A 427 30.40 -6.90 14.14
CA LEU A 427 30.30 -6.74 12.69
C LEU A 427 30.41 -8.09 11.96
N HIS A 428 31.35 -8.94 12.35
CA HIS A 428 31.46 -10.30 11.79
C HIS A 428 30.22 -11.15 12.04
N ALA A 429 29.58 -10.99 13.20
CA ALA A 429 28.37 -11.74 13.54
C ALA A 429 27.09 -11.17 12.89
N ALA A 430 27.00 -9.85 12.78
CA ALA A 430 25.83 -9.11 12.31
C ALA A 430 25.77 -8.99 10.78
N ASP A 431 26.91 -8.79 10.14
CA ASP A 431 27.06 -8.54 8.71
C ASP A 431 28.26 -9.34 8.14
N PRO A 432 28.19 -10.69 8.14
CA PRO A 432 29.30 -11.53 7.69
C PRO A 432 29.69 -11.30 6.22
N GLY A 433 28.80 -10.74 5.40
CA GLY A 433 29.08 -10.39 4.01
C GLY A 433 29.55 -8.94 3.80
N ASN A 434 29.76 -8.16 4.86
CA ASN A 434 30.17 -6.76 4.82
C ASN A 434 29.28 -5.86 3.93
N LEU A 435 27.97 -6.10 3.89
CA LEU A 435 27.03 -5.32 3.07
C LEU A 435 26.96 -3.85 3.49
N LEU A 436 26.96 -3.58 4.79
CA LEU A 436 26.69 -2.26 5.37
C LEU A 436 27.88 -1.72 6.18
N VAL A 437 28.93 -2.50 6.42
CA VAL A 437 30.09 -2.11 7.25
C VAL A 437 30.66 -0.76 6.83
N SER A 438 30.94 -0.57 5.53
CA SER A 438 31.49 0.70 5.03
C SER A 438 30.56 1.88 5.32
N SER A 439 29.28 1.76 4.96
CA SER A 439 28.27 2.81 5.20
C SER A 439 28.07 3.12 6.67
N PHE A 440 28.12 2.10 7.54
CA PHE A 440 28.04 2.25 8.99
C PHE A 440 29.25 3.03 9.53
N ILE A 441 30.48 2.65 9.17
CA ILE A 441 31.69 3.36 9.61
C ILE A 441 31.72 4.80 9.11
N VAL A 442 31.38 5.03 7.84
CA VAL A 442 31.27 6.38 7.27
C VAL A 442 30.23 7.21 8.03
N SER A 443 29.06 6.64 8.31
CA SER A 443 28.00 7.32 9.06
C SER A 443 28.44 7.66 10.50
N LEU A 444 29.13 6.73 11.18
CA LEU A 444 29.70 6.98 12.50
C LEU A 444 30.73 8.12 12.47
N ALA A 445 31.60 8.16 11.47
CA ALA A 445 32.60 9.21 11.32
C ALA A 445 31.93 10.58 11.05
N GLN A 446 31.02 10.64 10.08
CA GLN A 446 30.30 11.87 9.71
C GLN A 446 29.47 12.43 10.89
N LYS A 447 28.88 11.56 11.71
CA LYS A 447 28.07 11.96 12.87
C LYS A 447 28.89 12.07 14.16
N GLY A 448 30.22 11.96 14.10
CA GLY A 448 31.12 12.13 15.25
C GLY A 448 30.88 11.12 16.37
N LYS A 449 30.63 9.86 16.01
CA LYS A 449 30.42 8.73 16.93
C LYS A 449 31.38 7.57 16.71
N LEU A 450 32.32 7.69 15.77
CA LEU A 450 33.31 6.64 15.52
C LEU A 450 34.13 6.31 16.78
N THR A 451 34.57 7.31 17.55
CA THR A 451 35.35 7.09 18.79
C THR A 451 34.53 6.53 19.95
N ALA A 452 33.21 6.47 19.82
CA ALA A 452 32.34 5.90 20.84
C ALA A 452 32.20 4.39 20.72
N PHE A 453 32.58 3.80 19.59
CA PHE A 453 32.67 2.37 19.33
C PHE A 453 34.13 1.97 19.21
#